data_AF-A0A917XSA4-F1
#
_entry.id   AF-A0A917XSA4-F1
#
_cell.length_a   1.000
_cell.length_b   1.000
_cell.length_c   1.000
_cell.angle_alpha   90.00
_cell.angle_beta   90.00
_cell.angle_gamma   90.00
#
_symmetry.space_group_name_H-M   'P 1'
#
loop_
_entity.id
_entity.type
_entity.pdbx_description
1 polymer ?
#
loop_
_entity_poly.entity_id
_entity_poly.type
_entity_poly.pdbx_seq_one_letter_code
_entity_poly.pdbx_strand_id
1 'polypeptide(L)'
;MYCDLHIDNHVPFGDALLEHDNVAVPFAPSSTIIRAAIINSVIALAIASLAEKGITPPVFLSGNVDGADEHNEQLMKKHKELFS
;
A
#
# COMPACT_ATOMS: atom_id res chain seq x y z
N MET A 1 8.81 16.88 14.36
CA MET A 1 8.57 15.97 13.23
C MET A 1 7.88 16.79 12.15
N TYR A 2 8.51 16.97 11.00
CA TYR A 2 7.96 17.79 9.90
C TYR A 2 7.68 16.84 8.75
N CYS A 3 6.44 16.79 8.28
CA CYS A 3 6.10 16.17 7.01
C CYS A 3 5.30 17.20 6.20
N ASP A 4 5.42 17.12 4.88
CA ASP A 4 4.70 18.02 3.98
C ASP A 4 3.21 17.64 3.85
N LEU A 5 2.88 16.36 4.06
CA LEU A 5 1.51 15.85 4.01
C LEU A 5 1.30 14.76 5.06
N HIS A 6 0.30 14.96 5.92
CA HIS A 6 -0.14 14.00 6.92
C HIS A 6 -1.46 13.36 6.49
N ILE A 7 -1.50 12.03 6.45
CA ILE A 7 -2.74 11.27 6.21
C ILE A 7 -3.18 10.68 7.54
N ASP A 8 -4.27 11.21 8.08
CA ASP A 8 -4.91 10.65 9.28
C ASP A 8 -5.67 9.37 8.92
N ASN A 9 -5.40 8.29 9.65
CA ASN A 9 -6.12 7.02 9.49
C ASN A 9 -7.38 6.94 10.36
N HIS A 10 -7.63 7.95 11.20
CA HIS A 10 -8.79 8.07 12.09
C HIS A 10 -9.01 6.90 13.05
N VAL A 11 -7.98 6.08 13.28
CA VAL A 11 -8.04 5.00 14.26
C VAL A 11 -8.03 5.61 15.66
N PRO A 12 -8.93 5.15 16.56
CA PRO A 12 -8.96 5.66 17.92
C PRO A 12 -7.65 5.36 18.66
N PHE A 13 -7.38 6.17 19.69
CA PHE A 13 -6.23 5.96 20.56
C PHE A 13 -6.26 4.52 21.14
N GLY A 14 -5.12 3.84 21.07
CA GLY A 14 -4.98 2.45 21.50
C GLY A 14 -5.17 1.39 20.39
N ASP A 15 -5.64 1.77 19.20
CA ASP A 15 -5.86 0.87 18.05
C ASP A 15 -6.63 -0.41 18.46
N ALA A 16 -7.80 -0.22 19.05
CA ALA A 16 -8.72 -1.29 19.39
C ALA A 16 -10.14 -0.81 19.11
N LEU A 17 -10.91 -1.59 18.36
CA LEU A 17 -12.25 -1.20 17.92
C LEU A 17 -13.38 -1.90 18.67
N LEU A 18 -13.08 -3.01 19.34
CA LEU A 18 -14.08 -3.87 19.97
C LEU A 18 -13.78 -4.09 21.45
N GLU A 19 -14.86 -4.20 22.22
CA GLU A 19 -14.86 -4.56 23.64
C GLU A 19 -15.85 -5.71 23.87
N HIS A 20 -15.66 -6.46 24.96
CA HIS A 20 -16.54 -7.56 25.34
C HIS A 20 -16.49 -7.77 26.86
N ASP A 21 -17.63 -7.94 27.52
CA ASP A 21 -17.73 -7.97 28.99
C ASP A 21 -16.82 -9.02 29.67
N ASN A 22 -16.63 -10.16 29.01
CA ASN A 22 -15.75 -11.23 29.51
C ASN A 22 -14.27 -11.11 29.09
N VAL A 23 -13.87 -10.01 28.44
CA VAL A 23 -12.50 -9.77 27.97
C VAL A 23 -11.97 -8.50 28.62
N ALA A 24 -10.89 -8.62 29.39
CA ALA A 24 -10.38 -7.52 30.22
C ALA A 24 -9.75 -6.36 29.43
N VAL A 25 -9.48 -6.53 28.14
CA VAL A 25 -8.81 -5.54 27.29
C VAL A 25 -9.53 -5.39 25.95
N PRO A 26 -9.63 -4.17 25.40
CA PRO A 26 -10.10 -3.94 24.03
C PRO A 26 -9.24 -4.68 22.99
N PHE A 27 -9.84 -5.06 21.86
CA PHE A 27 -9.19 -5.84 20.80
C PHE A 27 -9.63 -5.40 19.40
N ALA A 28 -9.19 -6.16 18.39
CA ALA A 28 -9.40 -5.88 16.97
C ALA A 28 -8.74 -4.57 16.50
N PRO A 29 -7.40 -4.51 16.44
CA PRO A 29 -6.70 -3.39 15.84
C PRO A 29 -7.05 -3.26 14.36
N SER A 30 -7.22 -2.04 13.91
CA SER A 30 -7.64 -1.70 12.55
C SER A 30 -6.59 -0.90 11.78
N SER A 31 -5.61 -0.32 12.47
CA SER A 31 -4.61 0.54 11.84
C SER A 31 -3.86 -0.13 10.71
N THR A 32 -3.53 -1.42 10.82
CA THR A 32 -2.86 -2.17 9.75
C THR A 32 -3.69 -2.20 8.47
N ILE A 33 -4.96 -2.58 8.57
CA ILE A 33 -5.84 -2.76 7.40
C ILE A 33 -6.17 -1.40 6.79
N ILE A 34 -6.47 -0.40 7.63
CA ILE A 34 -6.78 0.96 7.17
C ILE A 34 -5.56 1.59 6.50
N ARG A 35 -4.36 1.48 7.10
CA ARG A 35 -3.13 2.00 6.49
C ARG A 35 -2.78 1.28 5.19
N ALA A 36 -2.97 -0.04 5.11
CA ALA A 36 -2.78 -0.79 3.87
C ALA A 36 -3.72 -0.30 2.76
N ALA A 37 -4.99 -0.07 3.08
CA ALA A 37 -5.96 0.48 2.14
C ALA A 37 -5.58 1.89 1.68
N ILE A 38 -5.15 2.76 2.60
CA ILE A 38 -4.66 4.12 2.30
C ILE A 38 -3.47 4.06 1.34
N ILE A 39 -2.45 3.27 1.66
CA ILE A 39 -1.23 3.16 0.84
C ILE A 39 -1.56 2.63 -0.55
N ASN A 40 -2.38 1.57 -0.64
CA ASN A 40 -2.82 1.03 -1.92
C ASN A 40 -3.60 2.07 -2.75
N SER A 41 -4.43 2.89 -2.10
CA SER A 41 -5.18 3.96 -2.77
C SER A 41 -4.27 5.05 -3.32
N VAL A 42 -3.26 5.47 -2.56
CA VAL A 42 -2.25 6.45 -2.99
C VAL A 42 -1.45 5.92 -4.19
N ILE A 43 -1.00 4.67 -4.13
CA ILE A 43 -0.27 4.02 -5.22
C ILE A 43 -1.16 3.91 -6.48
N ALA A 44 -2.43 3.50 -6.32
CA ALA A 44 -3.37 3.41 -7.43
C ALA A 44 -3.59 4.77 -8.12
N LEU A 45 -3.77 5.84 -7.34
CA LEU A 45 -3.91 7.20 -7.86
C LEU A 45 -2.64 7.65 -8.59
N ALA A 46 -1.46 7.34 -8.06
CA ALA A 46 -0.19 7.66 -8.72
C ALA A 46 -0.03 6.93 -10.05
N ILE A 47 -0.34 5.64 -10.11
CA ILE A 47 -0.33 4.81 -11.33
C ILE A 47 -1.27 5.40 -12.38
N ALA A 48 -2.52 5.70 -12.01
CA ALA A 48 -3.51 6.29 -12.92
C ALA A 48 -3.03 7.64 -13.45
N SER A 49 -2.52 8.51 -12.56
CA SER A 49 -2.01 9.84 -12.92
C SER A 49 -0.81 9.78 -13.89
N LEU A 50 0.05 8.75 -13.77
CA LEU A 50 1.15 8.52 -14.70
C LEU A 50 0.63 8.05 -16.06
N ALA A 51 -0.32 7.11 -16.06
CA ALA A 51 -0.92 6.58 -17.27
C ALA A 51 -1.65 7.67 -18.08
N GLU A 52 -2.39 8.56 -17.42
CA GLU A 52 -3.05 9.72 -18.03
C GLU A 52 -2.06 10.69 -18.70
N LYS A 53 -0.80 10.73 -18.24
CA LYS A 53 0.28 11.51 -18.82
C LYS A 53 1.04 10.77 -19.93
N GLY A 54 0.58 9.57 -20.32
CA GLY A 54 1.25 8.73 -21.32
C GLY A 54 2.53 8.05 -20.80
N ILE A 55 2.76 8.07 -19.48
CA ILE A 55 3.91 7.40 -18.86
C ILE A 55 3.47 6.00 -18.43
N THR A 56 4.19 4.97 -18.88
CA THR A 56 3.95 3.58 -18.41
C THR A 56 4.54 3.39 -17.02
N PRO A 57 3.72 3.19 -15.97
CA PRO A 57 4.21 3.01 -14.61
C PRO A 57 4.85 1.62 -14.41
N PRO A 58 5.91 1.49 -13.60
CA PRO A 58 6.55 0.22 -13.32
C PRO A 58 5.75 -0.58 -12.29
N VAL A 59 4.79 -1.39 -12.76
CA VAL A 59 3.93 -2.23 -11.92
C VAL A 59 4.31 -3.69 -12.07
N PHE A 60 4.61 -4.36 -10.96
CA PHE A 60 4.86 -5.79 -10.92
C PHE A 60 3.57 -6.60 -11.09
N LEU A 61 3.68 -7.73 -11.78
CA LEU A 61 2.65 -8.76 -11.77
C LEU A 61 2.85 -9.67 -10.56
N SER A 62 1.73 -10.10 -9.97
CA SER A 62 1.76 -11.13 -8.93
C SER A 62 2.31 -12.43 -9.49
N GLY A 63 3.16 -13.14 -8.74
CA GLY A 63 3.86 -14.34 -9.21
C GLY A 63 2.95 -15.53 -9.55
N ASN A 64 1.66 -15.46 -9.24
CA ASN A 64 0.67 -16.45 -9.66
C ASN A 64 0.01 -16.16 -11.02
N VAL A 65 0.42 -15.08 -11.70
CA VAL A 65 -0.05 -14.72 -13.03
C VAL A 65 0.90 -15.30 -14.08
N ASP A 66 0.35 -15.92 -15.12
CA ASP A 66 1.15 -16.41 -16.24
C ASP A 66 1.95 -15.27 -16.89
N GLY A 67 3.26 -15.48 -17.06
CA GLY A 67 4.18 -14.46 -17.59
C GLY A 67 4.67 -13.42 -16.58
N ALA A 68 4.33 -13.57 -15.29
CA ALA A 68 4.77 -12.64 -14.25
C ALA A 68 6.30 -12.56 -14.13
N ASP A 69 7.00 -13.70 -14.19
CA ASP A 69 8.46 -13.74 -14.05
C ASP A 69 9.16 -12.94 -15.16
N GLU A 70 8.78 -13.16 -16.42
CA GLU A 70 9.37 -12.46 -17.58
C GLU A 70 9.10 -10.95 -17.52
N HIS A 71 7.86 -10.54 -17.22
CA HIS A 71 7.49 -9.13 -17.07
C HIS A 71 8.25 -8.46 -15.92
N ASN A 72 8.28 -9.11 -14.76
CA ASN A 72 8.92 -8.57 -13.55
C ASN A 72 10.44 -8.46 -13.73
N GLU A 73 11.08 -9.44 -14.38
CA GLU A 73 12.50 -9.38 -14.72
C GLU A 73 12.82 -8.24 -15.69
N GLN A 74 12.01 -8.06 -16.74
CA GLN A 74 12.19 -6.94 -17.67
C GLN A 74 12.06 -5.60 -16.96
N LEU A 75 11.11 -5.50 -16.02
CA LEU A 75 10.92 -4.30 -15.21
C LEU A 75 12.12 -4.02 -14.31
N MET A 76 12.65 -5.02 -13.62
CA MET A 76 13.86 -4.89 -12.80
C MET A 76 15.08 -4.48 -13.63
N LYS A 77 15.26 -5.07 -14.81
CA LYS A 77 16.37 -4.72 -15.72
C LYS A 77 16.26 -3.27 -16.20
N LYS A 78 15.05 -2.82 -16.56
CA LYS A 78 14.78 -1.46 -17.05
C LYS A 78 14.98 -0.40 -15.95
N HIS A 79 14.72 -0.76 -14.69
CA HIS A 79 14.74 0.15 -13.55
C HIS A 79 15.84 -0.20 -12.55
N LYS A 80 16.98 -0.71 -13.03
CA LYS A 80 18.06 -1.27 -12.19
C LYS A 80 18.54 -0.32 -11.08
N GLU A 81 18.62 0.99 -11.35
CA GLU A 81 19.02 2.00 -10.36
C GLU A 81 18.00 2.22 -9.23
N LEU A 82 16.72 1.87 -9.43
CA LEU A 82 15.71 1.91 -8.38
C LEU A 82 15.75 0.68 -7.46
N PHE A 83 16.46 -0.38 -7.88
CA PHE A 83 16.46 -1.69 -7.23
C PHE A 83 17.88 -2.17 -6.83
N SER A 84 18.89 -1.31 -6.95
CA SER A 84 20.29 -1.53 -6.54
C SER A 84 20.67 -0.68 -5.35
#